data_AF-A0A935KTI8-F1
#
_entry.id   AF-A0A935KTI8-F1
#
_cell.length_a   1.000
_cell.length_b   1.000
_cell.length_c   1.000
_cell.angle_alpha   90.00
_cell.angle_beta   90.00
_cell.angle_gamma   90.00
#
_symmetry.space_group_name_H-M   'P 1'
#
loop_
_entity.id
_entity.type
_entity.pdbx_description
1 polymer ?
#
loop_
_entity_poly.entity_id
_entity_poly.type
_entity_poly.pdbx_seq_one_letter_code
_entity_poly.pdbx_strand_id
1 'polypeptide(L)'
;MSSSEYQREYDDLRSRGYIVKSIGTSSAITPDNSRFAAVWNDGSFRGYKTHHGMTSKELDSKTKEYGVLGHKIIQLSGYNVGDSSRYAAIWSAYEKSDIMVLNDLTSEEYQDRFDELKTKGYRIVYVNAHNVSGKVCFFGIWKSRDAFL
;
A
#
# COMPACT_ATOMS: atom_id res chain seq x y z
N MET A 1 13.25 -0.55 -11.22
CA MET A 1 14.15 -1.69 -10.93
C MET A 1 13.44 -2.99 -11.27
N SER A 2 14.17 -4.02 -11.69
CA SER A 2 13.70 -5.41 -11.66
C SER A 2 13.46 -5.86 -10.22
N SER A 3 12.83 -7.02 -10.01
CA SER A 3 12.61 -7.56 -8.66
C SER A 3 13.92 -7.77 -7.89
N SER A 4 14.96 -8.28 -8.55
CA SER A 4 16.27 -8.55 -7.92
C SER A 4 17.10 -7.29 -7.68
N GLU A 5 16.95 -6.26 -8.52
CA GLU A 5 17.52 -4.93 -8.28
C GLU A 5 16.82 -4.25 -7.11
N TYR A 6 15.49 -4.32 -7.06
CA TYR A 6 14.70 -3.76 -5.96
C TYR A 6 15.05 -4.42 -4.63
N GLN A 7 15.20 -5.75 -4.59
CA GLN A 7 15.54 -6.47 -3.37
C GLN A 7 16.94 -6.06 -2.84
N ARG A 8 17.94 -5.96 -3.73
CA ARG A 8 19.28 -5.52 -3.34
C ARG A 8 19.31 -4.09 -2.81
N GLU A 9 18.62 -3.18 -3.49
CA GLU A 9 18.50 -1.79 -3.05
C GLU A 9 17.75 -1.70 -1.71
N TYR A 10 16.74 -2.55 -1.51
CA TYR A 10 16.00 -2.60 -0.26
C TYR A 10 16.88 -3.02 0.91
N ASP A 11 17.65 -4.09 0.74
CA ASP A 11 18.54 -4.58 1.79
C ASP A 11 19.62 -3.55 2.13
N ASP A 12 20.22 -2.88 1.14
CA ASP A 12 21.20 -1.79 1.35
C ASP A 12 20.60 -0.63 2.15
N LEU A 13 19.48 -0.09 1.70
CA LEU A 13 18.87 1.10 2.32
C LEU A 13 18.35 0.81 3.73
N ARG A 14 17.83 -0.39 3.97
CA ARG A 14 17.46 -0.85 5.32
C ARG A 14 18.68 -0.96 6.24
N SER A 15 19.81 -1.47 5.75
CA SER A 15 21.06 -1.53 6.52
C SER A 15 21.56 -0.15 6.94
N ARG A 16 21.23 0.89 6.14
CA ARG A 16 21.59 2.29 6.36
C ARG A 16 20.54 3.09 7.13
N GLY A 17 19.49 2.44 7.64
CA GLY A 17 18.46 3.06 8.48
C GLY A 17 17.30 3.70 7.72
N TYR A 18 17.26 3.61 6.38
CA TYR A 18 16.17 4.17 5.58
C TYR A 18 14.89 3.31 5.68
N ILE A 19 13.74 3.93 5.46
CA ILE A 19 12.42 3.29 5.45
C ILE A 19 11.72 3.54 4.11
N VAL A 20 11.05 2.52 3.55
CA VAL A 20 10.23 2.69 2.33
C VAL A 20 9.02 3.55 2.68
N LYS A 21 8.87 4.68 1.98
CA LYS A 21 7.76 5.64 2.09
C LYS A 21 6.68 5.41 1.03
N SER A 22 7.06 4.90 -0.14
CA SER A 22 6.11 4.49 -1.17
C SER A 22 6.70 3.41 -2.03
N ILE A 23 5.89 2.47 -2.46
CA ILE A 23 6.22 1.47 -3.47
C ILE A 23 5.12 1.45 -4.53
N GLY A 24 5.54 1.49 -5.79
CA GLY A 24 4.69 1.35 -6.96
C GLY A 24 5.22 0.21 -7.81
N THR A 25 4.31 -0.60 -8.33
CA THR A 25 4.63 -1.76 -9.16
C THR A 25 3.87 -1.66 -10.46
N SER A 26 4.56 -1.67 -11.60
CA SER A 26 3.89 -1.85 -12.89
C SER A 26 3.86 -3.34 -13.20
N SER A 27 2.67 -3.93 -13.25
CA SER A 27 2.45 -5.26 -13.83
C SER A 27 2.71 -5.17 -15.34
N ALA A 28 3.82 -5.76 -15.78
CA ALA A 28 4.04 -6.00 -17.21
C ALA A 28 3.39 -7.34 -17.62
N ILE A 29 3.14 -7.48 -18.92
CA ILE A 29 2.45 -8.61 -19.57
C ILE A 29 3.18 -9.97 -19.36
N THR A 30 4.43 -9.96 -18.87
CA THR A 30 5.21 -11.17 -18.53
C THR A 30 5.85 -11.08 -17.12
N PRO A 31 6.06 -12.22 -16.43
CA PRO A 31 6.67 -12.29 -15.08
C PRO A 31 8.03 -11.56 -14.96
N ASP A 32 8.76 -11.53 -16.06
CA ASP A 32 10.15 -11.12 -16.22
C ASP A 32 10.32 -9.61 -16.45
N ASN A 33 9.22 -8.86 -16.53
CA ASN A 33 9.26 -7.42 -16.83
C ASN A 33 8.57 -6.53 -15.78
N SER A 34 8.24 -7.06 -14.60
CA SER A 34 7.75 -6.26 -13.48
C SER A 34 8.76 -5.19 -13.08
N ARG A 35 8.33 -3.92 -13.06
CA ARG A 35 9.16 -2.79 -12.60
C ARG A 35 8.65 -2.32 -11.24
N PHE A 36 9.60 -2.19 -10.33
CA PHE A 36 9.41 -1.61 -9.01
C PHE A 36 9.93 -0.19 -8.99
N ALA A 37 9.15 0.72 -8.43
CA ALA A 37 9.53 2.05 -8.03
C ALA A 37 9.35 2.14 -6.52
N ALA A 38 10.32 2.73 -5.81
CA ALA A 38 10.17 3.01 -4.39
C ALA A 38 10.73 4.38 -4.03
N VAL A 39 10.04 5.05 -3.11
CA VAL A 39 10.47 6.30 -2.47
C VAL A 39 10.90 5.94 -1.06
N TRP A 40 12.03 6.49 -0.64
CA TRP A 40 12.68 6.19 0.63
C TRP A 40 12.74 7.44 1.51
N ASN A 41 12.62 7.25 2.83
CA ASN A 41 12.89 8.28 3.84
C ASN A 41 14.12 7.86 4.65
N ASP A 42 14.89 8.84 5.13
CA ASP A 42 16.15 8.70 5.86
C ASP A 42 16.02 8.12 7.29
N GLY A 43 14.85 7.59 7.66
CA GLY A 43 14.60 7.00 8.97
C GLY A 43 14.30 8.03 10.06
N SER A 44 14.33 9.33 9.75
CA SER A 44 13.95 10.41 10.67
C SER A 44 12.46 10.38 11.04
N PHE A 45 11.62 9.78 10.18
CA PHE A 45 10.20 9.59 10.43
C PHE A 45 9.92 8.38 11.34
N ARG A 46 9.87 8.64 12.66
CA ARG A 46 9.52 7.67 13.70
C ARG A 46 8.02 7.31 13.62
N GLY A 47 7.68 6.02 13.66
CA GLY A 47 6.29 5.54 13.77
C GLY A 47 5.72 4.81 12.55
N TYR A 48 6.55 4.50 11.57
CA TYR A 48 6.17 3.76 10.36
C TYR A 48 6.63 2.29 10.45
N LYS A 49 5.78 1.36 10.03
CA LYS A 49 6.11 -0.06 9.79
C LYS A 49 5.96 -0.31 8.29
N THR A 50 6.87 -1.07 7.68
CA THR A 50 6.81 -1.38 6.25
C THR A 50 7.23 -2.82 6.01
N HIS A 51 6.53 -3.46 5.08
CA HIS A 51 6.82 -4.81 4.60
C HIS A 51 6.48 -4.89 3.10
N HIS A 52 7.16 -5.76 2.37
CA HIS A 52 6.87 -6.08 0.97
C HIS A 52 7.05 -7.58 0.74
N GLY A 53 6.63 -8.07 -0.43
CA GLY A 53 6.71 -9.49 -0.77
C GLY A 53 5.74 -10.36 0.04
N MET A 54 4.77 -9.75 0.72
CA MET A 54 3.81 -10.48 1.55
C MET A 54 2.79 -11.20 0.69
N THR A 55 2.39 -12.39 1.10
CA THR A 55 1.11 -13.00 0.72
C THR A 55 -0.06 -12.23 1.36
N SER A 56 -1.28 -12.44 0.87
CA SER A 56 -2.49 -11.86 1.48
C SER A 56 -2.62 -12.25 2.97
N LYS A 57 -2.31 -13.50 3.34
CA LYS A 57 -2.32 -13.97 4.73
C LYS A 57 -1.31 -13.23 5.62
N GLU A 58 -0.12 -12.94 5.09
CA GLU A 58 0.90 -12.19 5.83
C GLU A 58 0.51 -10.71 5.98
N LEU A 59 -0.07 -10.11 4.94
CA LEU A 59 -0.64 -8.76 4.99
C LEU A 59 -1.71 -8.66 6.09
N ASP A 60 -2.64 -9.60 6.15
CA ASP A 60 -3.69 -9.65 7.18
C ASP A 60 -3.10 -9.79 8.59
N SER A 61 -2.11 -10.67 8.73
CA SER A 61 -1.45 -10.92 10.01
C SER A 61 -0.71 -9.68 10.51
N LYS A 62 0.04 -9.00 9.61
CA LYS A 62 0.73 -7.74 9.94
C LYS A 62 -0.23 -6.60 10.24
N THR A 63 -1.36 -6.54 9.53
CA THR A 63 -2.39 -5.52 9.78
C THR A 63 -3.02 -5.68 11.15
N LYS A 64 -3.28 -6.92 11.58
CA LYS A 64 -3.75 -7.20 12.94
C LYS A 64 -2.69 -6.88 13.99
N GLU A 65 -1.44 -7.31 13.78
CA GLU A 65 -0.30 -7.04 14.67
C GLU A 65 -0.13 -5.54 14.91
N TYR A 66 -0.12 -4.74 13.85
CA TYR A 66 0.10 -3.30 13.94
C TYR A 66 -1.14 -2.52 14.36
N GLY A 67 -2.34 -3.05 14.11
CA GLY A 67 -3.59 -2.52 14.64
C GLY A 67 -3.62 -2.49 16.18
N VAL A 68 -3.08 -3.52 16.85
CA VAL A 68 -2.94 -3.55 18.33
C VAL A 68 -2.05 -2.42 18.83
N LEU A 69 -1.08 -1.98 18.02
CA LEU A 69 -0.18 -0.87 18.32
C LEU A 69 -0.72 0.48 17.83
N GLY A 70 -1.99 0.56 17.44
CA GLY A 70 -2.63 1.79 16.97
C GLY A 70 -2.18 2.26 15.59
N HIS A 71 -1.49 1.44 14.80
CA HIS A 71 -1.09 1.81 13.44
C HIS A 71 -2.17 1.41 12.43
N LYS A 72 -2.37 2.23 11.39
CA LYS A 72 -3.25 1.92 10.25
C LYS A 72 -2.44 1.84 8.96
N ILE A 73 -2.90 1.06 7.98
CA ILE A 73 -2.32 1.08 6.63
C ILE A 73 -2.52 2.48 6.06
N ILE A 74 -1.44 3.08 5.58
CA ILE A 74 -1.43 4.36 4.88
C ILE A 74 -0.94 4.24 3.44
N GLN A 75 -0.46 3.06 3.06
CA GLN A 75 -0.16 2.69 1.68
C GLN A 75 -0.22 1.17 1.52
N LEU A 76 -0.81 0.70 0.41
CA LEU A 76 -0.83 -0.70 0.01
C LEU A 76 -0.65 -0.78 -1.51
N SER A 77 0.28 -1.61 -1.96
CA SER A 77 0.47 -1.95 -3.37
C SER A 77 0.40 -3.46 -3.54
N GLY A 78 -0.47 -3.92 -4.42
CA GLY A 78 -0.49 -5.32 -4.87
C GLY A 78 0.28 -5.48 -6.18
N TYR A 79 0.97 -6.61 -6.35
CA TYR A 79 1.73 -6.94 -7.55
C TYR A 79 1.84 -8.44 -7.74
N ASN A 80 2.17 -8.89 -8.95
CA ASN A 80 2.34 -10.32 -9.23
C ASN A 80 3.83 -10.66 -9.35
N VAL A 81 4.21 -11.82 -8.81
CA VAL A 81 5.49 -12.49 -9.04
C VAL A 81 5.16 -13.84 -9.66
N GLY A 82 5.34 -13.96 -10.97
CA GLY A 82 4.74 -15.07 -11.73
C GLY A 82 3.22 -15.05 -11.59
N ASP A 83 2.63 -16.21 -11.34
CA ASP A 83 1.17 -16.38 -11.12
C ASP A 83 0.73 -16.07 -9.68
N SER A 84 1.65 -15.60 -8.83
CA SER A 84 1.36 -15.37 -7.42
C SER A 84 1.25 -13.89 -7.07
N SER A 85 0.12 -13.49 -6.49
CA SER A 85 -0.06 -12.14 -5.96
C SER A 85 0.76 -11.91 -4.69
N ARG A 86 1.31 -10.70 -4.57
CA ARG A 86 2.18 -10.20 -3.50
C ARG A 86 1.79 -8.78 -3.13
N TYR A 87 2.05 -8.42 -1.89
CA TYR A 87 1.65 -7.15 -1.31
C TYR A 87 2.85 -6.45 -0.66
N ALA A 88 2.85 -5.13 -0.78
CA ALA A 88 3.71 -4.26 -0.02
C ALA A 88 2.89 -3.17 0.64
N ALA A 89 3.12 -2.94 1.93
CA ALA A 89 2.32 -2.03 2.71
C ALA A 89 3.16 -1.22 3.70
N ILE A 90 2.60 -0.08 4.07
CA ILE A 90 3.14 0.83 5.05
C ILE A 90 2.04 1.13 6.06
N TRP A 91 2.37 0.99 7.34
CA TRP A 91 1.50 1.33 8.46
C TRP A 91 2.10 2.50 9.23
N SER A 92 1.25 3.40 9.75
CA SER A 92 1.68 4.52 10.58
C SER A 92 0.76 4.69 11.79
N ALA A 93 1.36 5.00 12.94
CA ALA A 93 0.64 5.54 14.11
C ALA A 93 0.65 7.09 14.14
N TYR A 94 1.39 7.73 13.23
CA TYR A 94 1.46 9.17 13.08
C TYR A 94 0.35 9.64 12.11
N GLU A 95 -0.85 9.82 12.66
CA GLU A 95 -1.76 10.94 12.40
C GLU A 95 -3.08 10.70 13.15
N LYS A 96 -3.58 11.76 13.78
CA LYS A 96 -4.93 11.87 14.33
C LYS A 96 -6.03 11.98 13.25
N SER A 97 -5.70 11.90 11.96
CA SER A 97 -6.64 12.34 10.92
C SER A 97 -7.67 11.30 10.52
N ASP A 98 -8.88 11.78 10.24
CA ASP A 98 -10.07 11.05 9.78
C ASP A 98 -9.83 10.36 8.42
N ILE A 99 -8.98 9.34 8.43
CA ILE A 99 -8.71 8.51 7.27
C ILE A 99 -9.54 7.23 7.32
N MET A 100 -10.13 6.88 6.18
CA MET A 100 -10.82 5.63 5.95
C MET A 100 -10.09 4.83 4.89
N VAL A 101 -9.84 3.56 5.18
CA VAL A 101 -9.09 2.64 4.31
C VAL A 101 -10.04 1.56 3.85
N LEU A 102 -10.14 1.34 2.55
CA LEU A 102 -10.91 0.24 1.95
C LEU A 102 -9.99 -0.57 1.03
N ASN A 103 -10.07 -1.89 1.13
CA ASN A 103 -9.27 -2.85 0.37
C ASN A 103 -10.16 -3.87 -0.35
N ASP A 104 -9.55 -4.58 -1.30
CA ASP A 104 -10.15 -5.70 -2.04
C ASP A 104 -11.47 -5.37 -2.74
N LEU A 105 -11.63 -4.12 -3.17
CA LEU A 105 -12.83 -3.65 -3.87
C LEU A 105 -12.77 -4.07 -5.34
N THR A 106 -13.87 -4.57 -5.88
CA THR A 106 -14.08 -4.64 -7.33
C THR A 106 -14.19 -3.23 -7.94
N SER A 107 -14.14 -3.11 -9.27
CA SER A 107 -14.32 -1.82 -9.95
C SER A 107 -15.67 -1.17 -9.61
N GLU A 108 -16.74 -1.96 -9.50
CA GLU A 108 -18.10 -1.47 -9.16
C GLU A 108 -18.15 -1.01 -7.71
N GLU A 109 -17.68 -1.84 -6.77
CA GLU A 109 -17.62 -1.47 -5.36
C GLU A 109 -16.73 -0.25 -5.11
N TYR A 110 -15.61 -0.13 -5.83
CA TYR A 110 -14.76 1.06 -5.77
C TYR A 110 -15.53 2.32 -6.17
N GLN A 111 -16.27 2.26 -7.28
CA GLN A 111 -17.04 3.40 -7.78
C GLN A 111 -18.15 3.80 -6.80
N ASP A 112 -18.91 2.84 -6.30
CA ASP A 112 -19.97 3.07 -5.31
C ASP A 112 -19.42 3.73 -4.04
N ARG A 113 -18.30 3.20 -3.52
CA ARG A 113 -17.65 3.75 -2.32
C ARG A 113 -17.08 5.13 -2.57
N PHE A 114 -16.50 5.37 -3.74
CA PHE A 114 -15.99 6.69 -4.11
C PHE A 114 -17.10 7.75 -4.07
N ASP A 115 -18.25 7.45 -4.68
CA ASP A 115 -19.38 8.37 -4.75
C ASP A 115 -20.04 8.57 -3.37
N GLU A 116 -20.25 7.49 -2.62
CA GLU A 116 -20.73 7.53 -1.23
C GLU A 116 -19.87 8.47 -0.38
N LEU A 117 -18.55 8.27 -0.39
CA LEU A 117 -17.63 9.01 0.46
C LEU A 117 -17.47 10.46 0.04
N LYS A 118 -17.58 10.75 -1.25
CA LYS A 118 -17.61 12.12 -1.77
C LYS A 118 -18.77 12.91 -1.18
N THR A 119 -19.96 12.30 -1.06
CA THR A 119 -21.15 12.94 -0.45
C THR A 119 -20.99 13.14 1.06
N LYS A 120 -20.29 12.21 1.73
CA LYS A 120 -19.98 12.28 3.17
C LYS A 120 -18.83 13.23 3.53
N GLY A 121 -18.35 14.03 2.57
CA GLY A 121 -17.29 15.00 2.82
C GLY A 121 -15.87 14.44 2.82
N TYR A 122 -15.65 13.23 2.33
CA TYR A 122 -14.30 12.67 2.19
C TYR A 122 -13.69 12.96 0.80
N ARG A 123 -12.37 12.83 0.72
CA ARG A 123 -11.56 12.93 -0.51
C ARG A 123 -10.59 11.76 -0.57
N ILE A 124 -10.49 11.12 -1.74
CA ILE A 124 -9.47 10.10 -1.95
C ILE A 124 -8.09 10.76 -1.95
N VAL A 125 -7.15 10.17 -1.23
CA VAL A 125 -5.75 10.63 -1.14
C VAL A 125 -4.77 9.59 -1.67
N TYR A 126 -5.21 8.34 -1.77
CA TYR A 126 -4.45 7.26 -2.37
C TYR A 126 -5.40 6.24 -3.02
N VAL A 127 -5.03 5.76 -4.20
CA VAL A 127 -5.68 4.62 -4.84
C VAL A 127 -4.63 3.76 -5.51
N ASN A 128 -4.77 2.45 -5.39
CA ASN A 128 -3.99 1.46 -6.10
C ASN A 128 -4.92 0.40 -6.67
N ALA A 129 -4.65 -0.04 -7.90
CA ALA A 129 -5.34 -1.14 -8.55
C ALA A 129 -4.35 -2.24 -8.89
N HIS A 130 -4.71 -3.49 -8.64
CA HIS A 130 -3.87 -4.64 -8.97
C HIS A 130 -4.73 -5.86 -9.35
N ASN A 131 -4.15 -6.78 -10.12
CA ASN A 131 -4.83 -8.02 -10.50
C ASN A 131 -4.63 -9.11 -9.44
N VAL A 132 -5.72 -9.63 -8.90
CA VAL A 132 -5.78 -10.83 -8.04
C VAL A 132 -6.52 -11.91 -8.80
N SER A 133 -5.83 -13.00 -9.16
CA SER A 133 -6.42 -14.15 -9.87
C SER A 133 -7.25 -13.77 -11.11
N GLY A 134 -6.73 -12.83 -11.92
CA GLY A 134 -7.39 -12.36 -13.15
C GLY A 134 -8.51 -11.33 -12.96
N LYS A 135 -8.75 -10.87 -11.72
CA LYS A 135 -9.71 -9.79 -11.42
C LYS A 135 -8.98 -8.56 -10.91
N VAL A 136 -9.42 -7.38 -11.35
CA VAL A 136 -8.90 -6.11 -10.83
C VAL A 136 -9.49 -5.85 -9.45
N CYS A 137 -8.61 -5.61 -8.47
CA CYS A 137 -8.95 -5.24 -7.12
C CYS A 137 -8.36 -3.85 -6.80
N PHE A 138 -9.14 -3.02 -6.13
CA PHE A 138 -8.79 -1.67 -5.71
C PHE A 138 -8.55 -1.59 -4.21
N PHE A 139 -7.55 -0.80 -3.87
CA PHE A 139 -7.31 -0.30 -2.52
C PHE A 139 -7.39 1.23 -2.56
N GLY A 140 -8.10 1.82 -1.61
CA GLY A 140 -8.23 3.26 -1.50
C GLY A 140 -8.07 3.76 -0.08
N ILE A 141 -7.54 4.97 0.04
CA ILE A 141 -7.50 5.72 1.30
C ILE A 141 -8.19 7.05 1.05
N TRP A 142 -9.17 7.35 1.88
CA TRP A 142 -9.91 8.60 1.90
C TRP A 142 -9.59 9.36 3.17
N LYS A 143 -9.60 10.69 3.10
CA LYS A 143 -9.44 11.61 4.22
C LYS A 143 -10.62 12.57 4.29
N SER A 144 -11.17 12.84 5.48
CA SER A 144 -12.21 13.86 5.65
C SER A 144 -11.70 15.22 5.20
N ARG A 145 -12.55 16.03 4.56
CA ARG A 145 -12.21 17.42 4.17
C ARG A 145 -11.81 18.27 5.38
N ASP A 146 -12.36 17.99 6.55
CA ASP A 146 -12.04 18.73 7.78
C ASP A 146 -10.61 18.49 8.27
N ALA A 147 -9.97 17.42 7.81
CA ALA A 147 -8.59 17.10 8.14
C ALA A 147 -7.54 17.78 7.22
N PHE A 148 -7.99 18.69 6.34
CA PHE A 148 -7.13 19.56 5.52
C PHE A 148 -7.22 21.05 5.91
N LEU A 149 -7.99 21.38 6.96
CA LEU A 149 -8.08 22.68 7.60
C LEU A 149 -7.22 22.69 8.88
#